data_AF-A0A1X1A5Y3-F1
#
_entry.id   AF-A0A1X1A5Y3-F1
#
_cell.length_a   1.000
_cell.length_b   1.000
_cell.length_c   1.000
_cell.angle_alpha   90.00
_cell.angle_beta   90.00
_cell.angle_gamma   90.00
#
_symmetry.space_group_name_H-M   'P 1'
#
loop_
_entity.id
_entity.type
_entity.pdbx_description
1 polymer ?
#
loop_
_entity_poly.entity_id
_entity_poly.type
_entity_poly.pdbx_seq_one_letter_code
_entity_poly.pdbx_strand_id
1 'polypeptide(L)'
;MKFRTGLFEVLTNDEVSSVHGNFHEIETTHQKSVWLKNLASGQVSHMHLKNSAVPTKPGARIALAFFNGEIIAFKRNEQIPVEDPVDMKAMRNPIKAFLWAGLLALFCSIPWFGYLLGIALGGFALITGYPLVGRYRYFFGNRLFGLFVLLMSVIVWFPVQYIHGDFSALVSVYVKMAVVLMAGFVGFQLYKTSVEKRYLKRAVIELNAAWKGSL
;
A
#
# COMPACT_ATOMS: atom_id res chain seq x y z
N MET A 1 4.15 -4.03 14.89
CA MET A 1 4.75 -3.91 13.53
C MET A 1 6.08 -4.64 13.56
N LYS A 2 6.36 -5.53 12.59
CA LYS A 2 7.60 -6.32 12.57
C LYS A 2 8.41 -5.92 11.34
N PHE A 3 9.53 -5.24 11.57
CA PHE A 3 10.54 -4.97 10.56
C PHE A 3 11.56 -6.12 10.58
N ARG A 4 11.94 -6.64 9.42
CA ARG A 4 12.94 -7.72 9.31
C ARG A 4 13.84 -7.45 8.11
N THR A 5 15.12 -7.73 8.25
CA THR A 5 16.11 -7.62 7.18
C THR A 5 16.97 -8.88 7.16
N GLY A 6 17.55 -9.19 6.01
CA GLY A 6 18.47 -10.33 5.91
C GLY A 6 19.04 -10.49 4.51
N LEU A 7 20.10 -11.28 4.42
CA LEU A 7 20.65 -11.79 3.16
C LEU A 7 19.94 -13.11 2.82
N PHE A 8 19.47 -13.21 1.59
CA PHE A 8 18.76 -14.36 1.08
C PHE A 8 19.43 -14.89 -0.18
N GLU A 9 19.43 -16.20 -0.32
CA GLU A 9 19.77 -16.89 -1.56
C GLU A 9 18.48 -17.34 -2.24
N VAL A 10 18.37 -17.06 -3.54
CA VAL A 10 17.27 -17.53 -4.37
C VAL A 10 17.50 -19.00 -4.71
N LEU A 11 16.64 -19.88 -4.23
CA LEU A 11 16.76 -21.32 -4.50
C LEU A 11 16.16 -21.68 -5.86
N THR A 12 14.94 -21.21 -6.10
CA THR A 12 14.19 -21.46 -7.33
C THR A 12 13.18 -20.31 -7.51
N ASN A 13 12.78 -20.10 -8.77
CA ASN A 13 11.81 -19.10 -9.19
C ASN A 13 10.93 -19.70 -10.29
N ASP A 14 9.62 -19.76 -10.04
CA ASP A 14 8.61 -20.04 -11.05
C ASP A 14 7.99 -18.71 -11.50
N GLU A 15 8.16 -18.35 -12.76
CA GLU A 15 7.65 -17.10 -13.33
C GLU A 15 6.53 -17.36 -14.32
N VAL A 16 5.39 -16.71 -14.11
CA VAL A 16 4.23 -16.71 -15.00
C VAL A 16 3.98 -15.28 -15.45
N SER A 17 3.95 -15.07 -16.77
CA SER A 17 3.67 -13.78 -17.37
C SER A 17 2.37 -13.86 -18.15
N SER A 18 1.49 -12.91 -17.92
CA SER A 18 0.20 -12.80 -18.61
C SER A 18 0.13 -11.45 -19.31
N VAL A 19 -0.15 -11.48 -20.61
CA VAL A 19 -0.38 -10.29 -21.43
C VAL A 19 -1.88 -10.07 -21.51
N HIS A 20 -2.34 -8.87 -21.16
CA HIS A 20 -3.73 -8.49 -21.28
C HIS A 20 -3.78 -7.17 -22.04
N GLY A 21 -4.67 -7.06 -23.03
CA GLY A 21 -4.75 -5.81 -23.78
C GLY A 21 -5.71 -5.85 -24.95
N ASN A 22 -6.03 -4.65 -25.42
CA ASN A 22 -6.77 -4.39 -26.64
C ASN A 22 -5.83 -3.73 -27.65
N PHE A 23 -6.31 -3.40 -28.86
CA PHE A 23 -5.51 -2.74 -29.91
C PHE A 23 -4.81 -1.43 -29.45
N HIS A 24 -5.31 -0.76 -28.42
CA HIS A 24 -4.77 0.52 -27.93
C HIS A 24 -3.80 0.43 -26.75
N GLU A 25 -3.82 -0.66 -25.96
CA GLU A 25 -2.99 -0.78 -24.77
C GLU A 25 -2.74 -2.25 -24.45
N ILE A 26 -1.46 -2.62 -24.38
CA ILE A 26 -0.99 -3.96 -24.00
C ILE A 26 -0.31 -3.84 -22.64
N GLU A 27 -0.94 -4.39 -21.62
CA GLU A 27 -0.37 -4.50 -20.28
C GLU A 27 0.21 -5.89 -20.05
N THR A 28 1.37 -5.97 -19.39
CA THR A 28 1.98 -7.24 -18.99
C THR A 28 1.99 -7.34 -17.48
N THR A 29 1.42 -8.42 -16.96
CA THR A 29 1.49 -8.76 -15.53
C THR A 29 2.44 -9.93 -15.34
N HIS A 30 3.46 -9.75 -14.52
CA HIS A 30 4.43 -10.78 -14.15
C HIS A 30 4.17 -11.24 -12.71
N GLN A 31 3.99 -12.54 -12.52
CA GLN A 31 3.87 -13.19 -11.22
C GLN A 31 5.06 -14.13 -11.06
N LYS A 32 5.80 -14.00 -9.94
CA LYS A 32 6.95 -14.84 -9.61
C LYS A 32 6.72 -15.52 -8.28
N SER A 33 6.92 -16.82 -8.24
CA SER A 33 6.88 -17.63 -7.03
C SER A 33 8.30 -18.04 -6.70
N VAL A 34 8.84 -17.50 -5.60
CA VAL A 34 10.27 -17.56 -5.32
C VAL A 34 10.49 -18.22 -3.97
N TRP A 35 11.40 -19.19 -3.95
CA TRP A 35 11.88 -19.80 -2.71
C TRP A 35 13.20 -19.16 -2.30
N LEU A 36 13.22 -18.62 -1.08
CA LEU A 36 14.32 -17.83 -0.54
C LEU A 36 14.85 -18.48 0.74
N LYS A 37 16.15 -18.78 0.74
CA LYS A 37 16.87 -19.27 1.92
C LYS A 37 17.54 -18.11 2.62
N ASN A 38 17.19 -17.89 3.89
CA ASN A 38 17.91 -16.94 4.74
C ASN A 38 19.31 -17.48 5.04
N LEU A 39 20.34 -16.70 4.70
CA LEU A 39 21.73 -17.14 4.83
C LEU A 39 22.25 -17.10 6.27
N ALA A 40 21.62 -16.33 7.16
CA ALA A 40 21.99 -16.28 8.57
C ALA A 40 21.33 -17.41 9.38
N SER A 41 20.07 -17.74 9.10
CA SER A 41 19.31 -18.74 9.88
C SER A 41 19.16 -20.09 9.19
N GLY A 42 19.47 -20.20 7.90
CA GLY A 42 19.22 -21.38 7.08
C GLY A 42 17.74 -21.64 6.76
N GLN A 43 16.81 -20.83 7.28
CA GLN A 43 15.38 -21.01 7.06
C GLN A 43 14.99 -20.74 5.61
N VAL A 44 14.14 -21.60 5.06
CA VAL A 44 13.57 -21.45 3.72
C VAL A 44 12.18 -20.84 3.82
N SER A 45 11.90 -19.87 2.97
CA SER A 45 10.62 -19.17 2.89
C SER A 45 10.15 -19.09 1.45
N HIS A 46 8.83 -19.17 1.27
CA HIS A 46 8.18 -19.03 -0.03
C HIS A 46 7.55 -17.65 -0.15
N MET A 47 7.74 -16.99 -1.28
CA MET A 47 7.22 -15.65 -1.53
C MET A 47 6.60 -15.54 -2.91
N HIS A 48 5.46 -14.87 -2.96
CA HIS A 48 4.82 -14.48 -4.21
C HIS A 48 5.09 -13.01 -4.49
N LEU A 49 5.74 -12.74 -5.62
CA LEU A 49 6.02 -11.40 -6.10
C LEU A 49 5.15 -11.13 -7.32
N LYS A 50 4.52 -9.96 -7.37
CA LYS A 50 3.74 -9.50 -8.51
C LYS A 50 4.32 -8.18 -9.00
N ASN A 51 4.68 -8.10 -10.28
CA ASN A 51 5.29 -6.92 -10.91
C ASN A 51 6.47 -6.36 -10.09
N SER A 52 7.28 -7.24 -9.50
CA SER A 52 8.40 -6.83 -8.64
C SER A 52 9.70 -6.75 -9.42
N ALA A 53 10.49 -5.70 -9.15
CA ALA A 53 11.82 -5.50 -9.70
C ALA A 53 12.92 -6.31 -9.00
N VAL A 54 12.59 -7.05 -7.93
CA VAL A 54 13.54 -7.89 -7.21
C VAL A 54 14.13 -8.92 -8.18
N PRO A 55 15.47 -8.99 -8.35
CA PRO A 55 16.07 -10.02 -9.18
C PRO A 55 15.76 -11.39 -8.57
N THR A 56 15.46 -12.40 -9.38
CA THR A 56 14.97 -13.70 -8.90
C THR A 56 15.69 -14.85 -9.58
N LYS A 57 16.94 -14.60 -10.00
CA LYS A 57 17.78 -15.62 -10.62
C LYS A 57 18.21 -16.65 -9.56
N PRO A 58 17.97 -17.96 -9.75
CA PRO A 58 18.47 -18.99 -8.85
C PRO A 58 19.98 -18.88 -8.60
N GLY A 59 20.40 -19.12 -7.36
CA GLY A 59 21.78 -18.94 -6.87
C GLY A 59 22.19 -17.48 -6.60
N ALA A 60 21.35 -16.49 -6.94
CA ALA A 60 21.66 -15.10 -6.62
C ALA A 60 21.48 -14.80 -5.13
N ARG A 61 22.40 -14.01 -4.57
CA ARG A 61 22.30 -13.44 -3.23
C ARG A 61 21.66 -12.06 -3.29
N ILE A 62 20.70 -11.80 -2.42
CA ILE A 62 19.93 -10.55 -2.39
C ILE A 62 19.62 -10.21 -0.94
N ALA A 63 19.78 -8.95 -0.57
CA ALA A 63 19.33 -8.48 0.72
C ALA A 63 17.91 -7.94 0.59
N LEU A 64 17.02 -8.39 1.47
CA LEU A 64 15.60 -8.03 1.44
C LEU A 64 15.21 -7.40 2.77
N ALA A 65 14.46 -6.30 2.71
CA ALA A 65 13.82 -5.69 3.86
C ALA A 65 12.32 -5.91 3.80
N PHE A 66 11.78 -6.39 4.92
CA PHE A 66 10.38 -6.70 5.11
C PHE A 66 9.76 -5.78 6.14
N PHE A 67 8.54 -5.31 5.83
CA PHE A 67 7.68 -4.64 6.78
C PHE A 67 6.34 -5.36 6.86
N ASN A 68 6.04 -5.94 8.02
CA ASN A 68 4.86 -6.79 8.23
C ASN A 68 4.69 -7.90 7.15
N GLY A 69 5.81 -8.45 6.65
CA GLY A 69 5.81 -9.49 5.62
C GLY A 69 5.76 -8.99 4.18
N GLU A 70 5.60 -7.68 3.95
CA GLU A 70 5.76 -7.05 2.63
C GLU A 70 7.23 -6.75 2.35
N ILE A 71 7.72 -7.03 1.13
CA ILE A 71 9.03 -6.51 0.72
C ILE A 71 8.89 -5.02 0.48
N ILE A 72 9.74 -4.22 1.12
CA ILE A 72 9.70 -2.76 1.04
C ILE A 72 10.96 -2.14 0.41
N ALA A 73 12.05 -2.90 0.37
CA ALA A 73 13.32 -2.52 -0.23
C ALA A 73 14.17 -3.78 -0.49
N PHE A 74 15.07 -3.70 -1.47
CA PHE A 74 16.04 -4.74 -1.72
C PHE A 74 17.41 -4.18 -2.13
N LYS A 75 18.47 -4.98 -2.01
CA LYS A 75 19.81 -4.64 -2.47
C LYS A 75 20.42 -5.85 -3.18
N ARG A 76 20.97 -5.62 -4.38
CA ARG A 76 21.54 -6.69 -5.23
C ARG A 76 23.02 -6.95 -5.00
N ASN A 77 23.77 -5.89 -4.70
CA ASN A 77 25.20 -5.96 -4.41
C ASN A 77 25.63 -4.74 -3.58
N GLU A 78 26.85 -4.77 -3.03
CA GLU A 78 27.44 -3.70 -2.23
C GLU A 78 27.42 -2.35 -2.96
N GLN A 79 27.81 -2.36 -4.23
CA GLN A 79 27.95 -1.18 -5.09
C GLN A 79 26.61 -0.57 -5.53
N ILE A 80 25.56 -1.39 -5.61
CA ILE A 80 24.25 -0.95 -6.10
C ILE A 80 23.48 -0.36 -4.91
N PRO A 81 22.90 0.86 -5.04
CA PRO A 81 22.10 1.45 -3.97
C PRO A 81 20.88 0.59 -3.67
N VAL A 82 20.29 0.80 -2.50
CA VAL A 82 19.06 0.10 -2.12
C VAL A 82 17.92 0.53 -3.04
N GLU A 83 17.25 -0.45 -3.63
CA GLU A 83 16.19 -0.28 -4.61
C GLU A 83 14.81 -0.59 -4.01
N ASP A 84 13.79 -0.08 -4.69
CA ASP A 84 12.40 -0.31 -4.33
C ASP A 84 11.83 -1.51 -5.11
N PRO A 85 11.25 -2.53 -4.46
CA PRO A 85 10.71 -3.72 -5.13
C PRO A 85 9.55 -3.42 -6.08
N VAL A 86 8.89 -2.28 -5.97
CA VAL A 86 7.78 -1.88 -6.85
C VAL A 86 8.07 -0.49 -7.39
N ASP A 87 8.09 -0.38 -8.71
CA ASP A 87 8.49 0.83 -9.41
C ASP A 87 7.35 1.86 -9.43
N MET A 88 7.00 2.52 -8.31
CA MET A 88 5.79 3.37 -8.29
C MET A 88 5.82 4.71 -7.55
N LYS A 89 5.79 5.74 -8.41
CA LYS A 89 5.12 7.07 -8.44
C LYS A 89 4.60 7.74 -7.16
N ALA A 90 4.09 7.07 -6.13
CA ALA A 90 3.47 7.77 -4.98
C ALA A 90 4.51 8.37 -4.01
N MET A 91 5.60 7.64 -3.71
CA MET A 91 6.71 8.19 -2.92
C MET A 91 7.56 9.19 -3.72
N ARG A 92 7.67 9.01 -5.04
CA ARG A 92 8.37 9.93 -5.94
C ARG A 92 7.54 11.17 -6.31
N ASN A 93 6.21 11.09 -6.26
CA ASN A 93 5.29 12.17 -6.59
C ASN A 93 4.18 12.29 -5.54
N PRO A 94 4.48 12.92 -4.38
CA PRO A 94 3.51 13.07 -3.29
C PRO A 94 2.29 13.90 -3.73
N ILE A 95 2.47 14.85 -4.66
CA ILE A 95 1.39 15.70 -5.19
C ILE A 95 0.32 14.84 -5.87
N LYS A 96 0.72 13.92 -6.76
CA LYS A 96 -0.23 12.99 -7.39
C LYS A 96 -0.96 12.13 -6.37
N ALA A 97 -0.27 11.68 -5.32
CA ALA A 97 -0.88 10.87 -4.28
C ALA A 97 -1.92 11.66 -3.45
N PHE A 98 -1.67 12.94 -3.18
CA PHE A 98 -2.65 13.83 -2.54
C PHE A 98 -3.86 14.11 -3.43
N LEU A 99 -3.63 14.35 -4.73
CA LEU A 99 -4.73 14.54 -5.68
C LEU A 99 -5.62 13.31 -5.78
N TRP A 100 -5.04 12.10 -5.80
CA TRP A 100 -5.79 10.85 -5.75
C TRP A 100 -6.57 10.66 -4.46
N ALA A 101 -5.97 10.97 -3.31
CA ALA A 101 -6.65 10.90 -2.01
C ALA A 101 -7.83 11.89 -1.94
N GLY A 102 -7.64 13.12 -2.44
CA GLY A 102 -8.69 14.12 -2.51
C GLY A 102 -9.81 13.74 -3.47
N LEU A 103 -9.48 13.18 -4.63
CA LEU A 103 -10.46 12.68 -5.60
C LEU A 103 -11.31 11.54 -5.01
N LEU A 104 -10.69 10.59 -4.32
CA LEU A 104 -11.40 9.52 -3.61
C LEU A 104 -12.32 10.07 -2.51
N ALA A 105 -11.85 11.07 -1.75
CA ALA A 105 -12.66 11.73 -0.74
C ALA A 105 -13.89 12.43 -1.35
N LEU A 106 -13.71 13.11 -2.49
CA LEU A 106 -14.81 13.73 -3.22
C LEU A 106 -15.85 12.68 -3.65
N PHE A 107 -15.43 11.58 -4.25
CA PHE A 107 -16.35 10.51 -4.66
C PHE A 107 -17.09 9.88 -3.47
N CYS A 108 -16.42 9.71 -2.33
CA CYS A 108 -17.05 9.19 -1.10
C CYS A 108 -17.98 10.22 -0.43
N SER A 109 -17.87 11.50 -0.77
CA SER A 109 -18.68 12.59 -0.20
C SER A 109 -19.98 12.87 -0.97
N ILE A 110 -20.14 12.31 -2.17
CA ILE A 110 -21.36 12.48 -2.98
C ILE A 110 -22.54 11.80 -2.26
N PRO A 111 -23.67 12.50 -2.03
CA PRO A 111 -24.84 11.89 -1.40
C PRO A 111 -25.30 10.63 -2.14
N TRP A 112 -25.81 9.64 -1.40
CA TRP A 112 -26.26 8.33 -1.88
C TRP A 112 -25.15 7.45 -2.50
N PHE A 113 -24.62 7.85 -3.65
CA PHE A 113 -23.61 7.06 -4.38
C PHE A 113 -22.29 6.96 -3.60
N GLY A 114 -21.85 8.05 -2.99
CA GLY A 114 -20.64 8.07 -2.16
C GLY A 114 -20.76 7.27 -0.88
N TYR A 115 -21.96 7.12 -0.31
CA TYR A 115 -22.18 6.27 0.87
C TYR A 115 -22.10 4.79 0.53
N LEU A 116 -22.75 4.37 -0.56
CA LEU A 116 -22.63 2.99 -1.02
C LEU A 116 -21.18 2.66 -1.38
N LEU A 117 -20.50 3.57 -2.07
CA LEU A 117 -19.09 3.44 -2.39
C LEU A 117 -18.22 3.38 -1.12
N GLY A 118 -18.46 4.26 -0.14
CA GLY A 118 -17.72 4.32 1.12
C GLY A 118 -17.95 3.10 2.02
N ILE A 119 -19.18 2.56 2.06
CA ILE A 119 -19.48 1.30 2.76
C ILE A 119 -18.76 0.14 2.07
N ALA A 120 -18.83 0.06 0.74
CA ALA A 120 -18.16 -1.00 -0.02
C ALA A 120 -16.64 -0.94 0.15
N LEU A 121 -16.03 0.22 -0.07
CA LEU A 121 -14.58 0.43 0.07
C LEU A 121 -14.12 0.27 1.51
N GLY A 122 -14.82 0.87 2.47
CA GLY A 122 -14.52 0.79 3.90
C GLY A 122 -14.65 -0.63 4.43
N GLY A 123 -15.74 -1.33 4.10
CA GLY A 123 -15.97 -2.73 4.46
C GLY A 123 -14.94 -3.66 3.83
N PHE A 124 -14.66 -3.51 2.53
CA PHE A 124 -13.63 -4.28 1.84
C PHE A 124 -12.25 -4.07 2.46
N ALA A 125 -11.85 -2.82 2.72
CA ALA A 125 -10.57 -2.50 3.35
C ALA A 125 -10.47 -2.99 4.81
N LEU A 126 -11.59 -2.99 5.55
CA LEU A 126 -11.66 -3.50 6.92
C LEU A 126 -11.42 -5.02 6.98
N ILE A 127 -12.08 -5.77 6.08
CA ILE A 127 -11.96 -7.24 6.01
C ILE A 127 -10.58 -7.64 5.47
N THR A 128 -10.22 -7.13 4.29
CA THR A 128 -9.03 -7.58 3.56
C THR A 128 -7.74 -6.88 4.00
N GLY A 129 -7.84 -5.74 4.69
CA GLY A 129 -6.69 -4.87 4.95
C GLY A 129 -6.18 -4.12 3.72
N TYR A 130 -6.94 -4.11 2.62
CA TYR A 130 -6.51 -3.47 1.38
C TYR A 130 -6.23 -1.96 1.58
N PRO A 131 -5.10 -1.45 1.06
CA PRO A 131 -4.75 -0.05 1.19
C PRO A 131 -5.63 0.81 0.27
N LEU A 132 -6.59 1.54 0.85
CA LEU A 132 -7.38 2.54 0.10
C LEU A 132 -6.53 3.72 -0.37
N VAL A 133 -5.52 4.07 0.43
CA VAL A 133 -4.53 5.09 0.11
C VAL A 133 -3.15 4.63 0.57
N GLY A 134 -2.09 5.11 -0.07
CA GLY A 134 -0.70 4.73 0.17
C GLY A 134 -0.36 3.29 -0.26
N ARG A 135 0.90 2.90 -0.10
CA ARG A 135 1.44 1.66 -0.69
C ARG A 135 1.28 0.45 0.20
N TYR A 136 1.73 0.52 1.45
CA TYR A 136 1.86 -0.70 2.27
C TYR A 136 0.52 -1.38 2.48
N ARG A 137 0.41 -2.62 1.98
CA ARG A 137 -0.79 -3.45 2.02
C ARG A 137 -0.98 -4.06 3.39
N TYR A 138 0.09 -4.55 4.01
CA TYR A 138 0.01 -5.21 5.33
C TYR A 138 0.14 -4.23 6.51
N PHE A 139 -0.25 -2.97 6.31
CA PHE A 139 -0.26 -1.96 7.36
C PHE A 139 -1.58 -2.01 8.14
N PHE A 140 -1.50 -2.24 9.46
CA PHE A 140 -2.70 -2.31 10.32
C PHE A 140 -3.59 -1.05 10.23
N GLY A 141 -2.98 0.12 10.02
CA GLY A 141 -3.72 1.37 9.85
C GLY A 141 -4.67 1.36 8.65
N ASN A 142 -4.48 0.49 7.65
CA ASN A 142 -5.44 0.36 6.54
C ASN A 142 -6.81 -0.10 7.04
N ARG A 143 -6.86 -1.01 8.01
CA ARG A 143 -8.10 -1.49 8.61
C ARG A 143 -8.77 -0.42 9.46
N LEU A 144 -7.99 0.31 10.26
CA LEU A 144 -8.50 1.46 11.03
C LEU A 144 -9.06 2.55 10.12
N PHE A 145 -8.39 2.81 9.00
CA PHE A 145 -8.87 3.77 8.01
C PHE A 145 -10.14 3.26 7.29
N GLY A 146 -10.20 1.97 6.96
CA GLY A 146 -11.43 1.35 6.44
C GLY A 146 -12.61 1.47 7.41
N LEU A 147 -12.38 1.27 8.72
CA LEU A 147 -13.37 1.50 9.77
C LEU A 147 -13.81 2.97 9.82
N PHE A 148 -12.87 3.91 9.75
CA PHE A 148 -13.20 5.34 9.70
C PHE A 148 -14.10 5.68 8.50
N VAL A 149 -13.76 5.21 7.31
CA VAL A 149 -14.57 5.44 6.10
C VAL A 149 -15.97 4.84 6.26
N LEU A 150 -16.07 3.61 6.75
CA LEU A 150 -17.35 2.93 6.98
C LEU A 150 -18.21 3.68 7.99
N LEU A 151 -17.64 4.09 9.13
CA LEU A 151 -18.36 4.85 10.15
C LEU A 151 -18.85 6.19 9.60
N MET A 152 -18.01 6.92 8.85
CA MET A 152 -18.42 8.18 8.23
C MET A 152 -19.55 7.99 7.21
N SER A 153 -19.56 6.89 6.45
CA SER A 153 -20.64 6.60 5.52
C SER A 153 -21.96 6.20 6.20
N VAL A 154 -21.91 5.57 7.38
CA VAL A 154 -23.12 5.14 8.13
C VAL A 154 -23.68 6.26 9.01
N ILE A 155 -22.81 6.99 9.73
CA ILE A 155 -23.21 8.01 10.70
C ILE A 155 -23.98 9.15 10.03
N VAL A 156 -23.63 9.50 8.80
CA VAL A 156 -24.25 10.61 8.05
C VAL A 156 -25.71 10.33 7.68
N TRP A 157 -26.12 9.06 7.69
CA TRP A 157 -27.52 8.68 7.45
C TRP A 157 -28.46 9.18 8.56
N PHE A 158 -28.01 9.21 9.81
CA PHE A 158 -28.85 9.59 10.95
C PHE A 158 -29.26 11.08 10.95
N PRO A 159 -28.34 12.06 10.77
CA PRO A 159 -28.70 13.46 10.64
C PRO A 159 -29.62 13.72 9.45
N VAL A 160 -29.39 13.07 8.31
CA VAL A 160 -30.18 13.26 7.08
C VAL A 160 -31.63 12.83 7.29
N GLN A 161 -31.88 11.75 8.05
CA GLN A 161 -33.25 11.33 8.38
C GLN A 161 -33.95 12.25 9.38
N TYR A 162 -33.19 12.92 10.26
CA TYR A 162 -33.75 13.80 11.29
C TYR A 162 -34.07 15.21 10.75
N ILE A 163 -33.37 15.65 9.71
CA ILE A 163 -33.59 16.94 9.06
C ILE A 163 -34.81 16.82 8.13
N HIS A 164 -35.98 17.15 8.67
CA HIS A 164 -37.28 17.07 8.00
C HIS A 164 -37.43 18.15 6.91
N GLY A 165 -36.71 18.01 5.79
CA GLY A 165 -36.90 18.85 4.60
C GLY A 165 -36.23 20.23 4.63
N ASP A 166 -35.47 20.58 5.67
CA ASP A 166 -34.64 21.79 5.67
C ASP A 166 -33.40 21.58 4.80
N PHE A 167 -33.48 22.11 3.58
CA PHE A 167 -32.41 22.04 2.59
C PHE A 167 -31.11 22.70 3.06
N SER A 168 -31.18 23.81 3.81
CA SER A 168 -30.00 24.52 4.30
C SER A 168 -29.25 23.69 5.34
N ALA A 169 -29.98 23.10 6.28
CA ALA A 169 -29.41 22.19 7.28
C ALA A 169 -28.79 20.94 6.62
N LEU A 170 -29.45 20.38 5.60
CA LEU A 170 -29.01 19.20 4.86
C LEU A 170 -27.71 19.47 4.07
N VAL A 171 -27.62 20.61 3.38
CA VAL A 171 -26.39 21.06 2.71
C VAL A 171 -25.26 21.26 3.73
N SER A 172 -25.55 21.87 4.88
CA SER A 172 -24.54 22.08 5.94
C SER A 172 -23.95 20.76 6.45
N VAL A 173 -24.78 19.73 6.65
CA VAL A 173 -24.32 18.38 7.05
C VAL A 173 -23.41 17.77 5.99
N TYR A 174 -23.79 17.82 4.71
CA TYR A 174 -22.98 17.26 3.64
C TYR A 174 -21.65 17.99 3.45
N VAL A 175 -21.63 19.32 3.57
CA VAL A 175 -20.37 20.08 3.52
C VAL A 175 -19.45 19.70 4.67
N LYS A 176 -19.97 19.62 5.90
CA LYS A 176 -19.17 19.18 7.06
C LYS A 176 -18.61 17.78 6.86
N MET A 177 -19.43 16.87 6.35
CA MET A 177 -19.02 15.50 6.03
C MET A 177 -17.91 15.44 4.98
N ALA A 178 -18.07 16.18 3.88
CA ALA A 178 -17.07 16.26 2.82
C ALA A 178 -15.73 16.80 3.34
N VAL A 179 -15.76 17.82 4.20
CA VAL A 179 -14.56 18.37 4.86
C VAL A 179 -13.89 17.33 5.76
N VAL A 180 -14.66 16.61 6.58
CA VAL A 180 -14.12 15.57 7.47
C VAL A 180 -13.53 14.40 6.68
N LEU A 181 -14.20 13.95 5.62
CA LEU A 181 -13.67 12.91 4.73
C LEU A 181 -12.39 13.38 4.05
N MET A 182 -12.38 14.59 3.48
CA MET A 182 -11.21 15.16 2.84
C MET A 182 -10.02 15.23 3.81
N ALA A 183 -10.25 15.74 5.02
CA ALA A 183 -9.23 15.79 6.08
C ALA A 183 -8.75 14.38 6.47
N GLY A 184 -9.67 13.41 6.58
CA GLY A 184 -9.34 12.02 6.90
C GLY A 184 -8.49 11.35 5.83
N PHE A 185 -8.89 11.42 4.55
CA PHE A 185 -8.15 10.84 3.42
C PHE A 185 -6.78 11.48 3.25
N VAL A 186 -6.70 12.81 3.23
CA VAL A 186 -5.42 13.54 3.07
C VAL A 186 -4.53 13.33 4.29
N GLY A 187 -5.08 13.43 5.51
CA GLY A 187 -4.34 13.23 6.76
C GLY A 187 -3.79 11.81 6.88
N PHE A 188 -4.60 10.80 6.54
CA PHE A 188 -4.14 9.40 6.54
C PHE A 188 -3.08 9.17 5.46
N GLN A 189 -3.22 9.77 4.28
CA GLN A 189 -2.21 9.69 3.22
C GLN A 189 -0.87 10.31 3.63
N LEU A 190 -0.90 11.48 4.29
CA LEU A 190 0.29 12.14 4.85
C LEU A 190 0.97 11.26 5.90
N TYR A 191 0.18 10.75 6.85
CA TYR A 191 0.67 9.86 7.90
C TYR A 191 1.31 8.61 7.32
N LYS A 192 0.61 7.93 6.41
CA LYS A 192 1.09 6.69 5.79
C LYS A 192 2.35 6.91 4.95
N THR A 193 2.41 7.98 4.17
CA THR A 193 3.62 8.36 3.41
C THR A 193 4.81 8.63 4.34
N SER A 194 4.57 9.25 5.50
CA SER A 194 5.62 9.53 6.49
C SER A 194 6.15 8.23 7.13
N VAL A 195 5.26 7.28 7.42
CA VAL A 195 5.62 5.94 7.89
C VAL A 195 6.44 5.20 6.82
N GLU A 196 6.00 5.24 5.57
CA GLU A 196 6.68 4.62 4.43
C GLU A 196 8.11 5.13 4.26
N LYS A 197 8.30 6.46 4.25
CA LYS A 197 9.62 7.11 4.17
C LYS A 197 10.52 6.69 5.34
N ARG A 198 9.98 6.63 6.56
CA ARG A 198 10.74 6.24 7.76
C ARG A 198 11.27 4.81 7.64
N TYR A 199 10.41 3.87 7.24
CA TYR A 199 10.81 2.46 7.11
C TYR A 199 11.72 2.22 5.90
N LEU A 200 11.56 2.98 4.82
CA LEU A 200 12.50 2.94 3.70
C LEU A 200 13.89 3.40 4.14
N LYS A 201 13.99 4.54 4.86
CA LYS A 201 15.29 5.01 5.40
C LYS A 201 15.93 3.97 6.32
N ARG A 202 15.13 3.32 7.16
CA ARG A 202 15.59 2.22 8.02
C ARG A 202 16.09 1.03 7.21
N ALA A 203 15.37 0.64 6.15
CA ALA A 203 15.79 -0.42 5.24
C ALA A 203 17.11 -0.11 4.54
N VAL A 204 17.32 1.15 4.12
CA VAL A 204 18.60 1.56 3.53
C VAL A 204 19.77 1.30 4.48
N ILE A 205 19.63 1.68 5.75
CA ILE A 205 20.69 1.51 6.76
C ILE A 205 20.93 0.02 7.04
N GLU A 206 19.87 -0.73 7.34
CA GLU A 206 19.99 -2.13 7.74
C GLU A 206 20.45 -3.04 6.59
N LEU A 207 20.01 -2.80 5.35
CA LEU A 207 20.43 -3.59 4.19
C LEU A 207 21.90 -3.34 3.82
N ASN A 208 22.37 -2.10 3.94
CA ASN A 208 23.78 -1.80 3.73
C ASN A 208 24.66 -2.43 4.82
N ALA A 209 24.20 -2.44 6.08
CA ALA A 209 24.90 -3.10 7.17
C ALA A 209 24.93 -4.63 7.00
N ALA A 210 23.79 -5.24 6.66
CA ALA A 210 23.69 -6.68 6.44
C ALA A 210 24.59 -7.17 5.29
N TRP A 211 24.76 -6.36 4.24
CA TRP A 211 25.68 -6.69 3.14
C TRP A 211 27.14 -6.65 3.58
N LYS A 212 27.55 -5.60 4.30
CA LYS A 212 28.94 -5.44 4.77
C LYS A 212 29.38 -6.52 5.76
N GLY A 213 28.48 -6.98 6.62
CA GLY A 213 28.78 -8.04 7.61
C GLY A 213 28.75 -9.47 7.05
N SER A 214 28.55 -9.65 5.74
CA SER A 214 28.47 -10.97 5.08
C SER A 214 29.68 -11.32 4.22
N LEU A 215 30.67 -10.41 4.17
CA LEU A 215 32.03 -10.63 3.66
C LEU A 215 32.93 -11.04 4.84
#